data_AF-D5RKZ1-F1
#
_entry.id   AF-D5RKZ1-F1
#
_cell.length_a   1.000
_cell.length_b   1.000
_cell.length_c   1.000
_cell.angle_alpha   90.00
_cell.angle_beta   90.00
_cell.angle_gamma   90.00
#
_symmetry.space_group_name_H-M   'P 1'
#
loop_
_entity.id
_entity.type
_entity.pdbx_description
1 polymer ?
#
loop_
_entity_poly.entity_id
_entity_poly.type
_entity_poly.pdbx_seq_one_letter_code
_entity_poly.pdbx_strand_id
1 'polypeptide(L)'
;MSMRTLLLAAAAALPLLAAPGGAGFAQSPAQQATPANPGQQGQANGAGPARGAPEVQAPVPETQNAGENRQRAMPNSTEPGTPTGTPAAPQPRVAPAPAQAVPAPMPFGDRNQLSAEELELQRALTGGRIAGRVSIPDAKAGDLIQPAGREWRDFHNRTLVWIGAVAILGMLAVLVLFYLVRGKIRLQHGWSGRTMLRFTFVERMAHWMTAGTFIVLGLSGLNLTFGRHLLLPLIGPEAFTAVSMWGKVAHNFLAFPFTLGLVLLLLLWAKDNIPNRLDLQWVLQGGGLIGNKHPQAGRFNAGQKSVFWMTVLGGGVVAASGYVLVFPFTVTDIAGQQLSHIVHGVLALLMFAAMLGHIYIGTIGMEGAFDAMGSGQVDYNWAREHHGLWVDQELEKAHRVAHPPGTSPAGAD
;
A
#
# COMPACT_ATOMS: atom_id res chain seq x y z
N MET A 1 4.50 20.79 8.81
CA MET A 1 4.71 19.57 9.63
C MET A 1 6.21 19.33 9.76
N SER A 2 6.76 19.30 10.98
CA SER A 2 8.21 19.24 11.20
C SER A 2 8.76 17.83 10.93
N MET A 3 9.99 17.72 10.43
CA MET A 3 10.71 16.47 10.17
C MET A 3 10.77 15.53 11.41
N ARG A 4 10.64 16.09 12.61
CA ARG A 4 10.47 15.34 13.87
C ARG A 4 9.17 14.53 13.93
N THR A 5 8.06 15.05 13.41
CA THR A 5 6.76 14.38 13.43
C THR A 5 6.72 13.17 12.48
N LEU A 6 7.46 13.24 11.35
CA LEU A 6 7.64 12.12 10.42
C LEU A 6 8.50 10.98 11.01
N LEU A 7 9.56 11.32 11.76
CA LEU A 7 10.40 10.33 12.44
C LEU A 7 9.67 9.66 13.62
N LEU A 8 8.82 10.39 14.33
CA LEU A 8 7.97 9.85 15.41
C LEU A 8 6.89 8.89 14.88
N ALA A 9 6.31 9.16 13.71
CA ALA A 9 5.34 8.24 13.09
C ALA A 9 6.00 6.92 12.63
N ALA A 10 7.24 6.98 12.14
CA ALA A 10 8.00 5.78 11.76
C ALA A 10 8.48 4.96 12.99
N ALA A 11 8.83 5.62 14.09
CA ALA A 11 9.25 4.96 15.33
C ALA A 11 8.09 4.31 16.11
N ALA A 12 6.87 4.83 15.97
CA ALA A 12 5.67 4.29 16.65
C ALA A 12 5.16 2.96 16.05
N ALA A 13 5.62 2.56 14.87
CA ALA A 13 5.21 1.32 14.21
C ALA A 13 5.98 0.07 14.69
N LEU A 14 6.93 0.19 15.62
CA LEU A 14 7.91 -0.86 15.92
C LEU A 14 7.74 -1.70 17.21
N PRO A 15 6.76 -1.48 18.11
CA PRO A 15 6.43 -2.52 19.08
C PRO A 15 4.92 -2.67 19.29
N LEU A 16 4.27 -3.52 18.49
CA LEU A 16 2.98 -4.10 18.85
C LEU A 16 2.94 -5.60 18.49
N LEU A 17 3.97 -6.34 18.92
CA LEU A 17 3.95 -7.80 18.88
C LEU A 17 4.73 -8.34 20.09
N ALA A 18 4.14 -8.23 21.28
CA ALA A 18 4.58 -8.99 22.46
C ALA A 18 3.46 -9.11 23.51
N ALA A 19 2.91 -10.33 23.58
CA ALA A 19 2.37 -11.03 24.76
C ALA A 19 0.93 -10.75 25.30
N PRO A 20 0.33 -11.73 26.01
CA PRO A 20 -1.11 -12.02 25.95
C PRO A 20 -1.89 -11.85 27.28
N GLY A 21 -3.23 -11.74 27.16
CA GLY A 21 -4.22 -12.23 28.14
C GLY A 21 -4.50 -11.38 29.39
N GLY A 22 -5.79 -11.16 29.68
CA GLY A 22 -6.26 -10.76 31.02
C GLY A 22 -7.37 -9.71 31.02
N ALA A 23 -8.55 -10.09 31.48
CA ALA A 23 -9.77 -9.29 31.55
C ALA A 23 -9.70 -8.11 32.54
N GLY A 24 -10.51 -7.07 32.32
CA GLY A 24 -10.73 -6.00 33.29
C GLY A 24 -11.64 -4.88 32.77
N PHE A 25 -12.83 -4.79 33.36
CA PHE A 25 -13.87 -3.79 33.10
C PHE A 25 -13.39 -2.34 33.22
N ALA A 26 -13.91 -1.44 32.36
CA ALA A 26 -14.10 -0.04 32.70
C ALA A 26 -15.24 0.57 31.87
N GLN A 27 -16.17 1.22 32.57
CA GLN A 27 -17.44 1.76 32.11
C GLN A 27 -17.26 3.03 31.26
N SER A 28 -18.12 3.18 30.25
CA SER A 28 -18.33 4.44 29.53
C SER A 28 -18.93 5.52 30.45
N PRO A 29 -18.46 6.77 30.41
CA PRO A 29 -19.20 7.86 31.02
C PRO A 29 -20.33 8.34 30.10
N ALA A 30 -21.53 8.21 30.65
CA ALA A 30 -22.80 8.87 30.39
C ALA A 30 -22.81 10.06 29.40
N GLN A 31 -23.67 9.96 28.38
CA GLN A 31 -24.27 11.10 27.71
C GLN A 31 -25.18 11.84 28.71
N GLN A 32 -24.86 13.10 28.97
CA GLN A 32 -25.74 14.01 29.69
C GLN A 32 -26.98 14.33 28.85
N ALA A 33 -28.14 14.10 29.47
CA ALA A 33 -29.43 14.52 28.98
C ALA A 33 -29.57 16.05 29.01
N THR A 34 -30.20 16.61 27.98
CA THR A 34 -30.83 17.94 28.02
C THR A 34 -32.35 17.78 27.93
N PRO A 35 -33.12 18.63 28.65
CA PRO A 35 -34.50 18.33 29.02
C PRO A 35 -35.51 18.69 27.93
N ALA A 36 -36.66 18.02 28.03
CA ALA A 36 -37.87 18.24 27.25
C ALA A 36 -38.45 19.66 27.45
N ASN A 37 -39.05 20.21 26.39
CA ASN A 37 -40.00 21.30 26.48
C ASN A 37 -41.39 20.76 26.11
N PRO A 38 -42.44 20.97 26.93
CA PRO A 38 -43.77 20.42 26.72
C PRO A 38 -44.62 21.35 25.85
N GLY A 39 -45.35 20.80 24.90
CA GLY A 39 -46.29 21.59 24.11
C GLY A 39 -46.94 20.82 22.98
N GLN A 40 -47.96 20.02 23.33
CA GLN A 40 -49.25 19.89 22.64
C GLN A 40 -49.79 18.46 22.76
N GLN A 41 -50.75 18.31 23.66
CA GLN A 41 -51.71 17.22 23.68
C GLN A 41 -52.77 17.46 22.59
N GLY A 42 -53.22 16.36 21.98
CA GLY A 42 -54.59 16.22 21.47
C GLY A 42 -54.73 15.93 19.99
N GLN A 43 -54.81 14.65 19.62
CA GLN A 43 -56.07 13.98 19.24
C GLN A 43 -55.81 12.69 18.45
N ALA A 44 -56.62 11.68 18.78
CA ALA A 44 -56.57 10.34 18.24
C ALA A 44 -57.47 10.18 16.99
N ASN A 45 -57.17 9.10 16.26
CA ASN A 45 -57.99 8.32 15.31
C ASN A 45 -57.95 8.70 13.81
N GLY A 46 -57.58 7.70 12.99
CA GLY A 46 -57.93 7.65 11.57
C GLY A 46 -57.03 6.76 10.69
N ALA A 47 -57.57 5.60 10.29
CA ALA A 47 -57.21 4.66 9.20
C ALA A 47 -56.22 5.10 8.08
N GLY A 48 -55.42 4.15 7.56
CA GLY A 48 -54.61 4.26 6.32
C GLY A 48 -55.45 4.36 5.02
N PRO A 49 -54.88 4.31 3.78
CA PRO A 49 -53.63 3.67 3.38
C PRO A 49 -52.72 4.39 2.32
N ALA A 50 -51.51 3.83 2.16
CA ALA A 50 -50.59 3.65 1.01
C ALA A 50 -50.55 4.56 -0.27
N ARG A 51 -49.29 4.77 -0.70
CA ARG A 51 -48.71 4.98 -2.06
C ARG A 51 -48.45 6.42 -2.55
N GLY A 52 -47.21 6.63 -3.01
CA GLY A 52 -46.87 7.55 -4.10
C GLY A 52 -45.85 8.65 -3.75
N ALA A 53 -44.56 8.33 -3.68
CA ALA A 53 -43.51 9.34 -3.77
C ALA A 53 -43.16 9.56 -5.26
N PRO A 54 -43.09 10.82 -5.76
CA PRO A 54 -42.64 11.07 -7.12
C PRO A 54 -41.11 10.98 -7.20
N GLU A 55 -40.65 10.22 -8.20
CA GLU A 55 -39.26 10.03 -8.57
C GLU A 55 -38.69 11.31 -9.21
N VAL A 56 -37.71 11.94 -8.55
CA VAL A 56 -36.95 13.06 -9.13
C VAL A 56 -35.70 12.50 -9.79
N GLN A 57 -35.73 12.47 -11.13
CA GLN A 57 -34.58 12.17 -11.98
C GLN A 57 -33.50 13.25 -11.79
N ALA A 58 -32.32 12.85 -11.31
CA ALA A 58 -31.11 13.65 -11.39
C ALA A 58 -30.43 13.42 -12.75
N PRO A 59 -29.96 14.46 -13.45
CA PRO A 59 -29.26 14.30 -14.72
C PRO A 59 -27.83 13.80 -14.46
N VAL A 60 -27.51 12.62 -15.00
CA VAL A 60 -26.14 12.12 -15.11
C VAL A 60 -25.57 12.62 -16.45
N PRO A 61 -24.37 13.20 -16.52
CA PRO A 61 -23.75 13.52 -17.81
C PRO A 61 -23.21 12.23 -18.44
N GLU A 62 -23.81 11.85 -19.55
CA GLU A 62 -23.46 10.68 -20.36
C GLU A 62 -22.21 10.99 -21.19
N THR A 63 -21.07 10.36 -20.86
CA THR A 63 -19.92 10.31 -21.76
C THR A 63 -20.21 9.28 -22.85
N GLN A 64 -20.43 9.76 -24.08
CA GLN A 64 -20.57 8.94 -25.26
C GLN A 64 -19.29 8.12 -25.51
N ASN A 65 -19.40 6.79 -25.38
CA ASN A 65 -18.54 5.85 -26.09
C ASN A 65 -19.44 5.06 -27.04
N ALA A 66 -19.24 5.31 -28.33
CA ALA A 66 -19.82 4.55 -29.41
C ALA A 66 -19.23 3.13 -29.42
N GLY A 67 -20.09 2.11 -29.54
CA GLY A 67 -19.65 0.74 -29.76
C GLY A 67 -20.60 -0.33 -29.24
N GLU A 68 -21.47 -0.80 -30.14
CA GLU A 68 -21.97 -2.18 -30.21
C GLU A 68 -23.09 -2.68 -29.27
N ASN A 69 -24.27 -2.71 -29.89
CA ASN A 69 -25.10 -3.91 -30.08
C ASN A 69 -25.70 -4.61 -28.84
N ARG A 70 -26.90 -4.17 -28.43
CA ARG A 70 -27.92 -5.04 -27.83
C ARG A 70 -29.32 -4.59 -28.26
N GLN A 71 -29.90 -5.35 -29.19
CA GLN A 71 -31.35 -5.38 -29.40
C GLN A 71 -32.03 -5.75 -28.08
N ARG A 72 -32.91 -4.87 -27.59
CA ARG A 72 -33.83 -5.19 -26.49
C ARG A 72 -35.26 -4.93 -26.96
N ALA A 73 -36.06 -5.98 -26.84
CA ALA A 73 -37.42 -6.11 -27.33
C ALA A 73 -38.36 -5.02 -26.79
N MET A 74 -39.17 -4.46 -27.68
CA MET A 74 -40.33 -3.63 -27.35
C MET A 74 -41.49 -4.53 -26.89
N PRO A 75 -42.13 -4.30 -25.74
CA PRO A 75 -43.44 -4.87 -25.47
C PRO A 75 -44.50 -4.07 -26.25
N ASN A 76 -45.24 -4.79 -27.08
CA ASN A 76 -46.38 -4.29 -27.85
C ASN A 76 -47.62 -4.39 -26.96
N SER A 77 -48.25 -3.27 -26.58
CA SER A 77 -49.54 -3.26 -25.89
C SER A 77 -50.56 -2.49 -26.73
N THR A 78 -51.36 -3.24 -27.48
CA THR A 78 -52.63 -2.79 -28.08
C THR A 78 -53.74 -2.93 -27.04
N GLU A 79 -54.05 -1.85 -26.32
CA GLU A 79 -55.37 -1.63 -25.72
C GLU A 79 -55.78 -0.15 -25.91
N PRO A 80 -56.97 0.16 -26.46
CA PRO A 80 -57.46 1.53 -26.54
C PRO A 80 -58.08 1.94 -25.19
N GLY A 81 -57.38 2.77 -24.42
CA GLY A 81 -57.93 3.41 -23.23
C GLY A 81 -58.84 4.59 -23.58
N THR A 82 -60.09 4.55 -23.11
CA THR A 82 -61.06 5.66 -23.21
C THR A 82 -60.60 6.85 -22.35
N PRO A 83 -60.53 8.09 -22.87
CA PRO A 83 -60.15 9.25 -22.07
C PRO A 83 -61.29 9.66 -21.13
N THR A 84 -61.15 9.42 -19.83
CA THR A 84 -62.03 9.99 -18.79
C THR A 84 -61.42 11.29 -18.26
N GLY A 85 -61.72 12.41 -18.93
CA GLY A 85 -61.44 13.74 -18.39
C GLY A 85 -61.51 14.85 -19.44
N THR A 86 -62.39 15.84 -19.22
CA THR A 86 -62.40 17.09 -19.97
C THR A 86 -61.12 17.88 -19.66
N PRO A 87 -60.33 18.33 -20.64
CA PRO A 87 -59.17 19.18 -20.39
C PRO A 87 -59.62 20.49 -19.72
N ALA A 88 -59.02 20.84 -18.58
CA ALA A 88 -59.23 22.14 -17.96
C ALA A 88 -58.73 23.24 -18.91
N ALA A 89 -59.51 24.32 -19.05
CA ALA A 89 -59.15 25.46 -19.87
C ALA A 89 -57.80 26.07 -19.41
N PRO A 90 -56.91 26.47 -20.34
CA PRO A 90 -55.63 27.05 -19.98
C PRO A 90 -55.83 28.37 -19.23
N GLN A 91 -55.31 28.44 -18.00
CA GLN A 91 -55.25 29.66 -17.21
C GLN A 91 -54.37 30.70 -17.92
N PRO A 92 -54.76 31.99 -17.94
CA PRO A 92 -53.91 33.05 -18.52
C PRO A 92 -52.58 33.12 -17.77
N ARG A 93 -51.48 33.02 -18.52
CA ARG A 93 -50.12 33.08 -17.99
C ARG A 93 -49.83 34.51 -17.53
N VAL A 94 -49.89 34.76 -16.23
CA VAL A 94 -49.41 36.01 -15.63
C VAL A 94 -47.89 36.07 -15.85
N ALA A 95 -47.42 37.12 -16.51
CA ALA A 95 -45.98 37.33 -16.69
C ALA A 95 -45.31 37.49 -15.31
N PRO A 96 -44.17 36.83 -15.04
CA PRO A 96 -43.45 37.04 -13.80
C PRO A 96 -43.03 38.51 -13.69
N ALA A 97 -43.30 39.13 -12.55
CA ALA A 97 -42.82 40.48 -12.27
C ALA A 97 -41.28 40.52 -12.38
N PRO A 98 -40.69 41.59 -12.94
CA PRO A 98 -39.24 41.70 -13.02
C PRO A 98 -38.64 41.63 -11.62
N ALA A 99 -37.83 40.60 -11.37
CA ALA A 99 -37.06 40.49 -10.14
C ALA A 99 -36.11 41.69 -10.03
N GLN A 100 -36.06 42.32 -8.87
CA GLN A 100 -35.06 43.36 -8.60
C GLN A 100 -33.67 42.76 -8.85
N ALA A 101 -32.84 43.46 -9.63
CA ALA A 101 -31.48 43.02 -9.89
C ALA A 101 -30.72 43.00 -8.57
N VAL A 102 -30.29 41.81 -8.13
CA VAL A 102 -29.33 41.69 -7.05
C VAL A 102 -28.00 42.23 -7.60
N PRO A 103 -27.45 43.33 -7.05
CA PRO A 103 -26.20 43.87 -7.56
C PRO A 103 -25.10 42.81 -7.43
N ALA A 104 -24.40 42.57 -8.54
CA ALA A 104 -23.28 41.63 -8.55
C ALA A 104 -22.21 42.11 -7.55
N PRO A 105 -21.68 41.22 -6.69
CA PRO A 105 -20.58 41.58 -5.81
C PRO A 105 -19.38 42.05 -6.65
N MET A 106 -18.68 43.09 -6.18
CA MET A 106 -17.53 43.67 -6.88
C MET A 106 -16.46 42.61 -7.18
N PRO A 107 -15.75 42.71 -8.31
CA PRO A 107 -14.70 41.78 -8.71
C PRO A 107 -13.59 41.67 -7.65
N PHE A 108 -13.03 40.47 -7.50
CA PHE A 108 -12.07 40.09 -6.45
C PHE A 108 -10.80 40.97 -6.35
N GLY A 109 -10.48 41.79 -7.36
CA GLY A 109 -9.29 42.64 -7.41
C GLY A 109 -9.33 43.89 -6.52
N ASP A 110 -10.51 44.40 -6.15
CA ASP A 110 -10.65 45.62 -5.33
C ASP A 110 -10.78 45.35 -3.82
N ARG A 111 -10.81 44.07 -3.40
CA ARG A 111 -10.88 43.63 -2.00
C ARG A 111 -9.48 43.53 -1.38
N ASN A 112 -8.76 44.65 -1.28
CA ASN A 112 -7.47 44.66 -0.58
C ASN A 112 -7.61 44.54 0.96
N GLN A 113 -8.84 44.53 1.47
CA GLN A 113 -9.19 44.20 2.85
C GLN A 113 -10.44 43.32 2.82
N LEU A 114 -10.34 42.12 3.37
CA LEU A 114 -11.50 41.28 3.62
C LEU A 114 -12.44 42.01 4.60
N SER A 115 -13.74 42.05 4.29
CA SER A 115 -14.74 42.61 5.21
C SER A 115 -14.74 41.84 6.53
N ALA A 116 -15.29 42.41 7.61
CA ALA A 116 -15.38 41.72 8.88
C ALA A 116 -16.14 40.38 8.77
N GLU A 117 -17.20 40.35 7.95
CA GLU A 117 -17.98 39.16 7.62
C GLU A 117 -17.15 38.14 6.81
N GLU A 118 -16.33 38.59 5.86
CA GLU A 118 -15.44 37.72 5.10
C GLU A 118 -14.31 37.16 5.98
N LEU A 119 -13.79 37.95 6.93
CA LEU A 119 -12.82 37.49 7.92
C LEU A 119 -13.44 36.48 8.89
N GLU A 120 -14.69 36.69 9.29
CA GLU A 120 -15.43 35.78 10.15
C GLU A 120 -15.79 34.48 9.42
N LEU A 121 -16.23 34.59 8.16
CA LEU A 121 -16.42 33.44 7.28
C LEU A 121 -15.09 32.71 7.07
N GLN A 122 -13.98 33.40 6.79
CA GLN A 122 -12.67 32.78 6.64
C GLN A 122 -12.23 32.09 7.95
N ARG A 123 -12.43 32.74 9.11
CA ARG A 123 -12.19 32.13 10.43
C ARG A 123 -13.05 30.87 10.64
N ALA A 124 -14.33 30.92 10.27
CA ALA A 124 -15.24 29.78 10.33
C ALA A 124 -14.78 28.64 9.40
N LEU A 125 -14.27 28.96 8.20
CA LEU A 125 -13.75 28.01 7.22
C LEU A 125 -12.37 27.42 7.58
N THR A 126 -11.63 28.05 8.50
CA THR A 126 -10.31 27.58 8.96
C THR A 126 -10.35 26.65 10.18
N GLY A 127 -11.47 26.56 10.91
CA GLY A 127 -11.50 25.97 12.25
C GLY A 127 -11.70 24.44 12.36
N GLY A 128 -12.16 23.74 11.31
CA GLY A 128 -12.45 22.31 11.43
C GLY A 128 -13.22 21.70 10.27
N ARG A 129 -13.77 20.50 10.50
CA ARG A 129 -14.69 19.85 9.54
C ARG A 129 -15.98 20.66 9.49
N ILE A 130 -16.40 21.03 8.28
CA ILE A 130 -17.69 21.69 8.04
C ILE A 130 -18.57 20.71 7.30
N ALA A 131 -19.72 20.39 7.89
CA ALA A 131 -20.72 19.53 7.31
C ALA A 131 -22.07 20.26 7.25
N GLY A 132 -22.82 20.04 6.17
CA GLY A 132 -24.21 20.44 5.99
C GLY A 132 -25.15 19.25 6.15
N ARG A 133 -26.43 19.51 5.94
CA ARG A 133 -27.46 18.47 5.87
C ARG A 133 -27.67 18.09 4.40
N VAL A 134 -27.79 16.80 4.14
CA VAL A 134 -28.19 16.27 2.83
C VAL A 134 -29.42 15.39 2.99
N SER A 135 -30.30 15.39 2.00
CA SER A 135 -31.52 14.59 1.96
C SER A 135 -31.32 13.22 1.30
N ILE A 136 -30.13 12.97 0.75
CA ILE A 136 -29.78 11.70 0.09
C ILE A 136 -29.23 10.66 1.10
N PRO A 137 -29.34 9.35 0.80
CA PRO A 137 -28.85 8.31 1.70
C PRO A 137 -27.36 8.40 2.04
N ASP A 138 -26.54 8.93 1.12
CA ASP A 138 -25.12 9.17 1.37
C ASP A 138 -24.91 10.43 2.20
N ALA A 139 -25.00 10.29 3.52
CA ALA A 139 -24.79 11.38 4.47
C ALA A 139 -23.37 12.00 4.37
N LYS A 140 -22.38 11.30 3.78
CA LYS A 140 -21.02 11.82 3.59
C LYS A 140 -20.98 12.98 2.59
N ALA A 141 -21.95 13.06 1.68
CA ALA A 141 -22.10 14.19 0.76
C ALA A 141 -22.41 15.51 1.49
N GLY A 142 -22.77 15.46 2.78
CA GLY A 142 -22.88 16.64 3.63
C GLY A 142 -21.53 17.26 4.00
N ASP A 143 -20.40 16.57 3.84
CA ASP A 143 -19.08 17.12 4.20
C ASP A 143 -18.58 18.14 3.17
N LEU A 144 -18.62 19.41 3.55
CA LEU A 144 -18.20 20.54 2.70
C LEU A 144 -16.70 20.83 2.82
N ILE A 145 -16.16 20.84 4.04
CA ILE A 145 -14.73 21.05 4.30
C ILE A 145 -14.20 19.99 5.25
N GLN A 146 -13.10 19.36 4.88
CA GLN A 146 -12.38 18.40 5.72
C GLN A 146 -10.88 18.74 5.73
N PRO A 147 -10.38 19.46 6.75
CA PRO A 147 -8.98 19.88 6.82
C PRO A 147 -7.99 18.70 6.73
N ALA A 148 -8.24 17.62 7.46
CA ALA A 148 -7.42 16.40 7.42
C ALA A 148 -7.33 15.79 6.00
N GLY A 149 -8.41 15.89 5.21
CA GLY A 149 -8.40 15.45 3.80
C GLY A 149 -7.53 16.32 2.91
N ARG A 150 -7.43 17.63 3.18
CA ARG A 150 -6.49 18.53 2.50
C ARG A 150 -5.05 18.20 2.86
N GLU A 151 -4.76 17.99 4.14
CA GLU A 151 -3.42 17.62 4.61
C GLU A 151 -2.97 16.28 4.03
N TRP A 152 -3.84 15.27 4.04
CA TRP A 152 -3.56 13.99 3.40
C TRP A 152 -3.26 14.14 1.90
N ARG A 153 -4.02 14.99 1.19
CA ARG A 153 -3.79 15.24 -0.25
C ARG A 153 -2.45 15.94 -0.50
N ASP A 154 -2.09 16.92 0.32
CA ASP A 154 -0.80 17.59 0.24
C ASP A 154 0.36 16.61 0.53
N PHE A 155 0.19 15.77 1.57
CA PHE A 155 1.12 14.69 1.85
C PHE A 155 1.27 13.75 0.65
N HIS A 156 0.18 13.24 0.09
CA HIS A 156 0.22 12.27 -1.00
C HIS A 156 0.84 12.86 -2.27
N ASN A 157 0.41 14.06 -2.67
CA ASN A 157 0.82 14.65 -3.95
C ASN A 157 2.19 15.34 -3.91
N ARG A 158 2.69 15.70 -2.72
CA ARG A 158 3.99 16.38 -2.57
C ARG A 158 4.96 15.58 -1.73
N THR A 159 4.64 15.36 -0.47
CA THR A 159 5.57 14.76 0.50
C THR A 159 5.95 13.33 0.11
N LEU A 160 4.97 12.49 -0.21
CA LEU A 160 5.19 11.09 -0.57
C LEU A 160 5.99 10.97 -1.87
N VAL A 161 5.69 11.80 -2.87
CA VAL A 161 6.44 11.88 -4.14
C VAL A 161 7.91 12.20 -3.87
N TRP A 162 8.20 13.20 -3.02
CA TRP A 162 9.57 13.55 -2.67
C TRP A 162 10.28 12.46 -1.86
N ILE A 163 9.60 11.84 -0.89
CA ILE A 163 10.15 10.69 -0.15
C ILE A 163 10.57 9.60 -1.13
N GLY A 164 9.68 9.22 -2.06
CA GLY A 164 9.97 8.18 -3.04
C GLY A 164 11.08 8.57 -4.00
N ALA A 165 11.09 9.81 -4.51
CA ALA A 165 12.13 10.30 -5.40
C ALA A 165 13.51 10.26 -4.72
N VAL A 166 13.62 10.78 -3.50
CA VAL A 166 14.88 10.76 -2.74
C VAL A 166 15.31 9.33 -2.42
N ALA A 167 14.39 8.48 -1.96
CA ALA A 167 14.72 7.10 -1.60
C ALA A 167 15.21 6.29 -2.81
N ILE A 168 14.49 6.34 -3.93
CA ILE A 168 14.79 5.55 -5.12
C ILE A 168 15.99 6.10 -5.86
N LEU A 169 16.02 7.40 -6.18
CA LEU A 169 17.15 8.00 -6.89
C LEU A 169 18.41 8.00 -6.02
N GLY A 170 18.27 8.22 -4.71
CA GLY A 170 19.37 8.12 -3.76
C GLY A 170 19.96 6.71 -3.71
N MET A 171 19.11 5.67 -3.63
CA MET A 171 19.59 4.29 -3.71
C MET A 171 20.27 4.00 -5.04
N LEU A 172 19.66 4.37 -6.17
CA LEU A 172 20.27 4.17 -7.49
C LEU A 172 21.63 4.85 -7.59
N ALA A 173 21.76 6.09 -7.11
CA ALA A 173 23.03 6.80 -7.05
C ALA A 173 24.07 6.08 -6.19
N VAL A 174 23.67 5.56 -5.02
CA VAL A 174 24.54 4.75 -4.15
C VAL A 174 25.00 3.48 -4.86
N LEU A 175 24.11 2.77 -5.55
CA LEU A 175 24.45 1.54 -6.28
C LEU A 175 25.38 1.82 -7.47
N VAL A 176 25.12 2.88 -8.23
CA VAL A 176 26.00 3.31 -9.33
C VAL A 176 27.37 3.70 -8.80
N LEU A 177 27.43 4.53 -7.75
CA LEU A 177 28.71 4.93 -7.14
C LEU A 177 29.46 3.71 -6.61
N PHE A 178 28.77 2.80 -5.92
CA PHE A 178 29.37 1.57 -5.42
C PHE A 178 29.92 0.72 -6.57
N TYR A 179 29.17 0.56 -7.66
CA TYR A 179 29.62 -0.18 -8.84
C TYR A 179 30.85 0.46 -9.50
N LEU A 180 30.88 1.80 -9.63
CA LEU A 180 32.02 2.51 -10.23
C LEU A 180 33.28 2.45 -9.36
N VAL A 181 33.13 2.49 -8.04
CA VAL A 181 34.27 2.48 -7.10
C VAL A 181 34.78 1.06 -6.84
N ARG A 182 33.87 0.10 -6.61
CA ARG A 182 34.22 -1.26 -6.18
C ARG A 182 34.20 -2.27 -7.31
N GLY A 183 33.38 -2.05 -8.34
CA GLY A 183 33.10 -3.03 -9.38
C GLY A 183 32.25 -4.21 -8.89
N LYS A 184 32.30 -5.31 -9.65
CA LYS A 184 31.71 -6.58 -9.25
C LYS A 184 32.55 -7.27 -8.18
N ILE A 185 31.90 -7.85 -7.18
CA ILE A 185 32.55 -8.71 -6.20
C ILE A 185 32.86 -10.04 -6.89
N ARG A 186 34.15 -10.26 -7.16
CA ARG A 186 34.66 -11.45 -7.85
C ARG A 186 35.11 -12.52 -6.87
N LEU A 187 35.02 -13.76 -7.31
CA LEU A 187 35.53 -14.91 -6.58
C LEU A 187 37.07 -14.91 -6.58
N GLN A 188 37.70 -14.89 -5.40
CA GLN A 188 39.16 -14.73 -5.32
C GLN A 188 39.93 -16.00 -5.74
N HIS A 189 39.41 -17.17 -5.39
CA HIS A 189 40.10 -18.46 -5.59
C HIS A 189 39.69 -19.17 -6.89
N GLY A 190 38.92 -18.49 -7.74
CA GLY A 190 38.33 -19.08 -8.93
C GLY A 190 37.30 -20.18 -8.61
N TRP A 191 36.66 -20.67 -9.67
CA TRP A 191 35.60 -21.67 -9.59
C TRP A 191 36.17 -23.04 -9.26
N SER A 192 35.48 -23.78 -8.39
CA SER A 192 35.85 -25.16 -8.04
C SER A 192 35.37 -26.20 -9.05
N GLY A 193 34.34 -25.86 -9.85
CA GLY A 193 33.64 -26.78 -10.74
C GLY A 193 32.73 -27.78 -10.01
N ARG A 194 32.69 -27.76 -8.68
CA ARG A 194 31.84 -28.60 -7.83
C ARG A 194 30.78 -27.74 -7.17
N THR A 195 29.54 -28.21 -7.16
CA THR A 195 28.42 -27.45 -6.59
C THR A 195 27.87 -28.09 -5.31
N MET A 196 27.28 -27.28 -4.46
CA MET A 196 26.52 -27.70 -3.29
C MET A 196 25.11 -27.12 -3.31
N LEU A 197 24.14 -27.87 -2.79
CA LEU A 197 22.76 -27.41 -2.65
C LEU A 197 22.68 -26.36 -1.53
N ARG A 198 22.23 -25.16 -1.89
CA ARG A 198 22.03 -24.05 -0.94
C ARG A 198 20.56 -23.81 -0.65
N PHE A 199 19.71 -23.84 -1.68
CA PHE A 199 18.28 -23.62 -1.58
C PHE A 199 17.51 -24.70 -2.32
N THR A 200 16.59 -25.34 -1.60
CA THR A 200 15.68 -26.35 -2.13
C THR A 200 14.70 -25.75 -3.15
N PHE A 201 13.99 -26.61 -3.87
CA PHE A 201 12.94 -26.17 -4.80
C PHE A 201 11.86 -25.33 -4.11
N VAL A 202 11.37 -25.76 -2.94
CA VAL A 202 10.30 -25.08 -2.20
C VAL A 202 10.73 -23.68 -1.75
N GLU A 203 11.96 -23.56 -1.27
CA GLU A 203 12.55 -22.26 -0.88
C GLU A 203 12.66 -21.30 -2.07
N ARG A 204 13.12 -21.80 -3.22
CA ARG A 204 13.19 -20.99 -4.45
C ARG A 204 11.81 -20.60 -4.97
N MET A 205 10.84 -21.50 -4.92
CA MET A 205 9.46 -21.20 -5.31
C MET A 205 8.87 -20.09 -4.44
N ALA A 206 9.02 -20.19 -3.12
CA ALA A 206 8.56 -19.16 -2.18
C ALA A 206 9.26 -17.81 -2.44
N HIS A 207 10.56 -17.83 -2.71
CA HIS A 207 11.32 -16.64 -3.09
C HIS A 207 10.80 -16.01 -4.39
N TRP A 208 10.69 -16.77 -5.48
CA TRP A 208 10.26 -16.25 -6.78
C TRP A 208 8.80 -15.81 -6.81
N MET A 209 7.92 -16.47 -6.06
CA MET A 209 6.55 -16.01 -5.86
C MET A 209 6.54 -14.65 -5.16
N THR A 210 7.31 -14.49 -4.08
CA THR A 210 7.42 -13.22 -3.34
C THR A 210 8.07 -12.12 -4.18
N ALA A 211 9.18 -12.42 -4.86
CA ALA A 211 9.91 -11.45 -5.67
C ALA A 211 9.11 -11.01 -6.91
N GLY A 212 8.49 -11.96 -7.63
CA GLY A 212 7.68 -11.66 -8.81
C GLY A 212 6.46 -10.80 -8.46
N THR A 213 5.74 -11.16 -7.40
CA THR A 213 4.60 -10.35 -6.92
C THR A 213 5.07 -8.99 -6.40
N PHE A 214 6.17 -8.90 -5.65
CA PHE A 214 6.75 -7.64 -5.18
C PHE A 214 7.10 -6.69 -6.34
N ILE A 215 7.68 -7.20 -7.43
CA ILE A 215 8.01 -6.37 -8.60
C ILE A 215 6.74 -5.76 -9.20
N VAL A 216 5.69 -6.57 -9.41
CA VAL A 216 4.43 -6.06 -9.99
C VAL A 216 3.74 -5.08 -9.03
N LEU A 217 3.70 -5.39 -7.74
CA LEU A 217 3.15 -4.50 -6.69
C LEU A 217 3.92 -3.18 -6.62
N GLY A 218 5.25 -3.25 -6.63
CA GLY A 218 6.13 -2.08 -6.61
C GLY A 218 5.93 -1.20 -7.83
N LEU A 219 5.96 -1.76 -9.04
CA LEU A 219 5.78 -1.01 -10.28
C LEU A 219 4.38 -0.36 -10.37
N SER A 220 3.33 -1.09 -10.00
CA SER A 220 1.97 -0.54 -9.95
C SER A 220 1.80 0.55 -8.88
N GLY A 221 2.45 0.42 -7.71
CA GLY A 221 2.49 1.46 -6.67
C GLY A 221 3.28 2.71 -7.09
N LEU A 222 4.39 2.51 -7.83
CA LEU A 222 5.13 3.62 -8.44
C LEU A 222 4.29 4.33 -9.51
N ASN A 223 3.50 3.59 -10.29
CA ASN A 223 2.55 4.21 -11.22
C ASN A 223 1.50 5.08 -10.49
N LEU A 224 0.99 4.64 -9.33
CA LEU A 224 0.08 5.47 -8.53
C LEU A 224 0.74 6.76 -8.02
N THR A 225 2.02 6.68 -7.62
CA THR A 225 2.72 7.83 -7.01
C THR A 225 3.30 8.79 -8.05
N PHE A 226 3.89 8.26 -9.13
CA PHE A 226 4.66 9.02 -10.12
C PHE A 226 4.08 8.98 -11.53
N GLY A 227 3.16 8.05 -11.82
CA GLY A 227 2.69 7.77 -13.18
C GLY A 227 2.10 8.98 -13.88
N ARG A 228 1.35 9.83 -13.17
CA ARG A 228 0.82 11.08 -13.73
C ARG A 228 1.92 12.06 -14.18
N HIS A 229 3.04 12.10 -13.47
CA HIS A 229 4.13 13.03 -13.74
C HIS A 229 5.13 12.49 -14.77
N LEU A 230 5.33 11.17 -14.79
CA LEU A 230 6.38 10.53 -15.60
C LEU A 230 5.82 9.72 -16.78
N LEU A 231 4.82 8.88 -16.54
CA LEU A 231 4.30 7.96 -17.55
C LEU A 231 3.26 8.62 -18.45
N LEU A 232 2.27 9.32 -17.88
CA LEU A 232 1.20 9.97 -18.64
C LEU A 232 1.71 10.88 -19.77
N PRO A 233 2.70 11.77 -19.55
CA PRO A 233 3.23 12.60 -20.63
C PRO A 233 3.98 11.81 -21.71
N LEU A 234 4.48 10.62 -21.37
CA LEU A 234 5.30 9.79 -22.26
C LEU A 234 4.45 8.89 -23.18
N ILE A 235 3.36 8.31 -22.65
CA ILE A 235 2.57 7.30 -23.37
C ILE A 235 1.16 7.76 -23.75
N GLY A 236 0.75 8.96 -23.30
CA GLY A 236 -0.57 9.53 -23.57
C GLY A 236 -1.68 9.00 -22.66
N PRO A 237 -2.86 9.68 -22.63
CA PRO A 237 -3.94 9.38 -21.69
C PRO A 237 -4.54 7.98 -21.82
N GLU A 238 -4.74 7.48 -23.04
CA GLU A 238 -5.40 6.21 -23.30
C GLU A 238 -4.54 5.04 -22.81
N ALA A 239 -3.25 5.02 -23.18
CA ALA A 239 -2.31 3.99 -22.74
C ALA A 239 -2.07 4.08 -21.23
N PHE A 240 -1.94 5.28 -20.68
CA PHE A 240 -1.81 5.47 -19.23
C PHE A 240 -3.03 4.95 -18.46
N THR A 241 -4.23 5.19 -18.98
CA THR A 241 -5.47 4.66 -18.40
C THR A 241 -5.46 3.13 -18.41
N ALA A 242 -5.10 2.51 -19.53
CA ALA A 242 -5.01 1.05 -19.64
C ALA A 242 -4.00 0.46 -18.65
N VAL A 243 -2.76 0.98 -18.63
CA VAL A 243 -1.70 0.54 -17.71
C VAL A 243 -2.10 0.73 -16.26
N SER A 244 -2.72 1.85 -15.92
CA SER A 244 -3.16 2.14 -14.55
C SER A 244 -4.30 1.24 -14.09
N MET A 245 -5.25 0.93 -14.98
CA MET A 245 -6.36 0.02 -14.68
C MET A 245 -5.88 -1.41 -14.47
N TRP A 246 -5.05 -1.94 -15.38
CA TRP A 246 -4.47 -3.27 -15.22
C TRP A 246 -3.52 -3.33 -14.01
N GLY A 247 -2.74 -2.28 -13.79
CA GLY A 247 -1.87 -2.13 -12.63
C GLY A 247 -2.65 -2.20 -11.32
N LYS A 248 -3.78 -1.49 -11.21
CA LYS A 248 -4.65 -1.54 -10.03
C LYS A 248 -5.20 -2.95 -9.79
N VAL A 249 -5.70 -3.62 -10.83
CA VAL A 249 -6.22 -4.99 -10.71
C VAL A 249 -5.11 -5.95 -10.28
N ALA A 250 -3.96 -5.90 -10.95
CA ALA A 250 -2.80 -6.71 -10.59
C ALA A 250 -2.34 -6.45 -9.16
N HIS A 251 -2.29 -5.18 -8.72
CA HIS A 251 -1.87 -4.81 -7.37
C HIS A 251 -2.77 -5.44 -6.31
N ASN A 252 -4.10 -5.34 -6.48
CA ASN A 252 -5.04 -5.86 -5.50
C ASN A 252 -5.01 -7.39 -5.42
N PHE A 253 -4.93 -8.09 -6.56
CA PHE A 253 -4.96 -9.56 -6.57
C PHE A 253 -3.61 -10.21 -6.26
N LEU A 254 -2.48 -9.60 -6.65
CA LEU A 254 -1.17 -10.15 -6.35
C LEU A 254 -0.71 -9.87 -4.91
N ALA A 255 -1.41 -9.00 -4.16
CA ALA A 255 -1.19 -8.82 -2.73
C ALA A 255 -1.41 -10.12 -1.92
N PHE A 256 -2.32 -11.00 -2.37
CA PHE A 256 -2.59 -12.29 -1.73
C PHE A 256 -1.42 -13.28 -1.85
N PRO A 257 -0.93 -13.63 -3.06
CA PRO A 257 0.25 -14.49 -3.19
C PRO A 257 1.53 -13.84 -2.63
N PHE A 258 1.65 -12.51 -2.64
CA PHE A 258 2.75 -11.83 -1.93
C PHE A 258 2.72 -12.10 -0.43
N THR A 259 1.56 -11.93 0.21
CA THR A 259 1.39 -12.19 1.65
C THR A 259 1.62 -13.66 1.98
N LEU A 260 1.11 -14.58 1.14
CA LEU A 260 1.42 -16.02 1.27
C LEU A 260 2.92 -16.27 1.16
N GLY A 261 3.60 -15.61 0.23
CA GLY A 261 5.05 -15.67 0.07
C GLY A 261 5.80 -15.24 1.33
N LEU A 262 5.41 -14.13 1.95
CA LEU A 262 6.01 -13.68 3.22
C LEU A 262 5.87 -14.73 4.32
N VAL A 263 4.69 -15.36 4.44
CA VAL A 263 4.46 -16.42 5.43
C VAL A 263 5.34 -17.63 5.13
N LEU A 264 5.42 -18.08 3.87
CA LEU A 264 6.28 -19.19 3.49
C LEU A 264 7.76 -18.90 3.76
N LEU A 265 8.24 -17.70 3.40
CA LEU A 265 9.62 -17.29 3.68
C LEU A 265 9.90 -17.26 5.19
N LEU A 266 8.96 -16.74 5.99
CA LEU A 266 9.09 -16.75 7.45
C LEU A 266 9.23 -18.19 7.97
N LEU A 267 8.33 -19.09 7.57
CA LEU A 267 8.34 -20.49 8.04
C LEU A 267 9.60 -21.24 7.60
N LEU A 268 10.08 -21.01 6.38
CA LEU A 268 11.24 -21.71 5.83
C LEU A 268 12.57 -21.17 6.37
N TRP A 269 12.69 -19.86 6.59
CA TRP A 269 13.98 -19.20 6.81
C TRP A 269 14.14 -18.51 8.17
N ALA A 270 13.12 -18.37 9.00
CA ALA A 270 13.22 -17.66 10.29
C ALA A 270 14.33 -18.19 11.18
N LYS A 271 14.43 -19.51 11.32
CA LYS A 271 15.44 -20.19 12.16
C LYS A 271 16.87 -19.78 11.78
N ASP A 272 17.16 -19.71 10.48
CA ASP A 272 18.51 -19.41 9.98
C ASP A 272 18.80 -17.90 9.94
N ASN A 273 17.78 -17.05 10.11
CA ASN A 273 17.87 -15.59 10.04
C ASN A 273 17.84 -14.89 11.41
N ILE A 274 17.87 -15.64 12.51
CA ILE A 274 17.97 -15.03 13.85
C ILE A 274 19.30 -14.27 13.97
N PRO A 275 19.28 -12.96 14.27
CA PRO A 275 20.49 -12.18 14.50
C PRO A 275 21.28 -12.71 15.71
N ASN A 276 22.60 -12.77 15.59
CA ASN A 276 23.50 -13.26 16.62
C ASN A 276 24.79 -12.43 16.67
N ARG A 277 25.69 -12.75 17.61
CA ARG A 277 26.93 -11.99 17.83
C ARG A 277 27.88 -12.00 16.63
N LEU A 278 27.86 -13.04 15.80
CA LEU A 278 28.66 -13.13 14.58
C LEU A 278 28.22 -12.05 13.58
N ASP A 279 26.93 -11.74 13.51
CA ASP A 279 26.41 -10.71 12.60
C ASP A 279 26.96 -9.33 12.95
N LEU A 280 27.11 -9.03 14.25
CA LEU A 280 27.74 -7.77 14.69
C LEU A 280 29.20 -7.70 14.25
N GLN A 281 29.95 -8.80 14.41
CA GLN A 281 31.34 -8.87 13.94
C GLN A 281 31.43 -8.73 12.42
N TRP A 282 30.49 -9.32 11.68
CA TRP A 282 30.40 -9.21 10.23
C TRP A 282 30.20 -7.75 9.79
N VAL A 283 29.28 -7.03 10.46
CA VAL A 283 29.04 -5.59 10.20
C VAL A 283 30.26 -4.75 10.56
N LEU A 284 30.89 -4.98 11.71
CA LEU A 284 32.09 -4.25 12.14
C LEU A 284 33.28 -4.45 11.18
N GLN A 285 33.33 -5.59 10.49
CA GLN A 285 34.32 -5.88 9.45
C GLN A 285 33.93 -5.32 8.07
N GLY A 286 32.87 -4.52 7.98
CA GLY A 286 32.41 -3.91 6.72
C GLY A 286 31.72 -4.89 5.77
N GLY A 287 31.28 -6.05 6.27
CA GLY A 287 30.41 -6.98 5.54
C GLY A 287 31.02 -7.64 4.32
N GLY A 288 32.36 -7.70 4.23
CA GLY A 288 33.05 -8.17 3.02
C GLY A 288 32.86 -7.26 1.81
N LEU A 289 32.23 -6.09 1.97
CA LEU A 289 32.08 -5.06 0.94
C LEU A 289 33.29 -4.11 0.94
N ILE A 290 33.92 -3.92 2.10
CA ILE A 290 35.06 -3.02 2.31
C ILE A 290 36.34 -3.84 2.47
N GLY A 291 37.28 -3.66 1.53
CA GLY A 291 38.57 -4.38 1.51
C GLY A 291 38.47 -5.79 0.92
N ASN A 292 39.43 -6.65 1.31
CA ASN A 292 39.57 -8.05 0.84
C ASN A 292 39.29 -9.09 1.94
N LYS A 293 38.74 -8.66 3.08
CA LYS A 293 38.40 -9.57 4.18
C LYS A 293 37.06 -10.24 3.87
N HIS A 294 36.96 -11.52 4.16
CA HIS A 294 35.73 -12.30 4.07
C HIS A 294 35.30 -12.69 5.48
N PRO A 295 34.45 -11.89 6.14
CA PRO A 295 34.01 -12.20 7.48
C PRO A 295 33.20 -13.50 7.44
N GLN A 296 33.49 -14.40 8.37
CA GLN A 296 32.79 -15.68 8.44
C GLN A 296 31.28 -15.45 8.61
N ALA A 297 30.48 -16.20 7.85
CA ALA A 297 29.03 -16.17 7.92
C ALA A 297 28.47 -17.59 7.92
N GLY A 298 27.34 -17.77 8.61
CA GLY A 298 26.53 -18.97 8.51
C GLY A 298 25.76 -19.02 7.18
N ARG A 299 24.64 -19.73 7.16
CA ARG A 299 23.83 -19.91 5.94
C ARG A 299 23.41 -18.56 5.34
N PHE A 300 23.06 -17.61 6.21
CA PHE A 300 22.83 -16.22 5.86
C PHE A 300 23.81 -15.30 6.59
N ASN A 301 24.33 -14.30 5.89
CA ASN A 301 25.14 -13.22 6.49
C ASN A 301 24.25 -12.11 7.06
N ALA A 302 24.83 -11.17 7.81
CA ALA A 302 24.07 -10.11 8.48
C ALA A 302 23.23 -9.28 7.49
N GLY A 303 23.76 -8.94 6.31
CA GLY A 303 23.03 -8.21 5.28
C GLY A 303 21.82 -8.97 4.74
N GLN A 304 21.96 -10.26 4.49
CA GLN A 304 20.85 -11.14 4.09
C GLN A 304 19.78 -11.24 5.19
N LYS A 305 20.19 -11.34 6.46
CA LYS A 305 19.28 -11.33 7.61
C LYS A 305 18.52 -10.01 7.74
N SER A 306 19.18 -8.88 7.48
CA SER A 306 18.52 -7.57 7.46
C SER A 306 17.46 -7.51 6.37
N VAL A 307 17.77 -7.98 5.15
CA VAL A 307 16.78 -8.05 4.06
C VAL A 307 15.62 -8.98 4.43
N PHE A 308 15.90 -10.13 5.04
CA PHE A 308 14.85 -11.05 5.51
C PHE A 308 13.88 -10.37 6.48
N TRP A 309 14.38 -9.77 7.56
CA TRP A 309 13.51 -9.15 8.57
C TRP A 309 12.82 -7.87 8.05
N MET A 310 13.49 -7.09 7.22
CA MET A 310 12.86 -5.95 6.53
C MET A 310 11.70 -6.43 5.64
N THR A 311 11.89 -7.53 4.91
CA THR A 311 10.87 -8.08 4.01
C THR A 311 9.70 -8.66 4.79
N VAL A 312 9.97 -9.45 5.83
CA VAL A 312 8.92 -10.09 6.64
C VAL A 312 8.14 -9.05 7.45
N LEU A 313 8.83 -8.18 8.20
CA LEU A 313 8.17 -7.22 9.08
C LEU A 313 7.61 -6.03 8.29
N GLY A 314 8.45 -5.41 7.45
CA GLY A 314 8.03 -4.29 6.61
C GLY A 314 6.96 -4.72 5.60
N GLY A 315 7.16 -5.85 4.94
CA GLY A 315 6.18 -6.41 4.01
C GLY A 315 4.90 -6.82 4.72
N GLY A 316 4.97 -7.32 5.96
CA GLY A 316 3.81 -7.60 6.79
C GLY A 316 3.00 -6.35 7.11
N VAL A 317 3.65 -5.23 7.47
CA VAL A 317 2.96 -3.94 7.72
C VAL A 317 2.37 -3.37 6.42
N VAL A 318 3.10 -3.45 5.31
CA VAL A 318 2.59 -3.04 3.98
C VAL A 318 1.39 -3.89 3.57
N ALA A 319 1.43 -5.21 3.77
CA ALA A 319 0.31 -6.10 3.49
C ALA A 319 -0.90 -5.78 4.37
N ALA A 320 -0.70 -5.63 5.69
CA ALA A 320 -1.78 -5.31 6.63
C ALA A 320 -2.47 -3.98 6.29
N SER A 321 -1.69 -2.91 6.08
CA SER A 321 -2.22 -1.61 5.63
C SER A 321 -2.86 -1.70 4.24
N GLY A 322 -2.32 -2.50 3.33
CA GLY A 322 -2.89 -2.75 2.01
C GLY A 322 -4.25 -3.44 2.06
N TYR A 323 -4.43 -4.44 2.92
CA TYR A 323 -5.72 -5.09 3.11
C TYR A 323 -6.79 -4.14 3.66
N VAL A 324 -6.40 -3.23 4.58
CA VAL A 324 -7.32 -2.17 5.05
C VAL A 324 -7.78 -1.25 3.90
N LEU A 325 -6.91 -1.00 2.91
CA LEU A 325 -7.21 -0.17 1.73
C LEU A 325 -8.04 -0.93 0.68
N VAL A 326 -7.81 -2.24 0.50
CA VAL A 326 -8.58 -3.10 -0.42
C VAL A 326 -10.03 -3.28 0.05
N PHE A 327 -10.25 -3.30 1.37
CA PHE A 327 -11.57 -3.41 1.99
C PHE A 327 -11.92 -2.09 2.72
N PRO A 328 -12.13 -0.99 1.98
CA PRO A 328 -12.26 0.33 2.59
C PRO A 328 -13.47 0.41 3.50
N PHE A 329 -13.29 1.08 4.65
CA PHE A 329 -14.33 1.34 5.65
C PHE A 329 -14.94 0.12 6.34
N THR A 330 -14.36 -1.08 6.17
CA THR A 330 -14.83 -2.30 6.84
C THR A 330 -14.39 -2.38 8.30
N VAL A 331 -13.17 -1.96 8.59
CA VAL A 331 -12.53 -2.05 9.92
C VAL A 331 -12.03 -0.70 10.46
N THR A 332 -11.99 0.33 9.62
CA THR A 332 -11.49 1.67 9.97
C THR A 332 -12.37 2.77 9.40
N ASP A 333 -12.32 3.94 10.02
CA ASP A 333 -12.97 5.16 9.53
C ASP A 333 -12.05 5.93 8.55
N ILE A 334 -12.41 7.17 8.21
CA ILE A 334 -11.61 8.00 7.30
C ILE A 334 -10.20 8.25 7.85
N ALA A 335 -10.04 8.47 9.15
CA ALA A 335 -8.74 8.69 9.76
C ALA A 335 -7.86 7.44 9.65
N GLY A 336 -8.43 6.26 9.90
CA GLY A 336 -7.71 5.00 9.72
C GLY A 336 -7.36 4.72 8.26
N GLN A 337 -8.21 5.07 7.30
CA GLN A 337 -7.89 4.94 5.87
C GLN A 337 -6.74 5.87 5.45
N GLN A 338 -6.75 7.11 5.92
CA GLN A 338 -5.65 8.07 5.68
C GLN A 338 -4.34 7.56 6.27
N LEU A 339 -4.37 7.05 7.52
CA LEU A 339 -3.20 6.47 8.17
C LEU A 339 -2.68 5.25 7.40
N SER A 340 -3.55 4.32 7.02
CA SER A 340 -3.16 3.15 6.21
C SER A 340 -2.51 3.56 4.91
N HIS A 341 -3.03 4.58 4.23
CA HIS A 341 -2.45 5.08 2.98
C HIS A 341 -1.07 5.72 3.19
N ILE A 342 -0.87 6.45 4.29
CA ILE A 342 0.43 7.05 4.64
C ILE A 342 1.45 5.95 4.95
N VAL A 343 1.11 5.01 5.83
CA VAL A 343 1.98 3.90 6.25
C VAL A 343 2.33 3.03 5.04
N HIS A 344 1.33 2.62 4.27
CA HIS A 344 1.52 1.78 3.09
C HIS A 344 2.44 2.46 2.08
N GLY A 345 2.15 3.71 1.70
CA GLY A 345 2.92 4.44 0.71
C GLY A 345 4.38 4.66 1.11
N VAL A 346 4.62 5.11 2.34
CA VAL A 346 5.99 5.40 2.82
C VAL A 346 6.81 4.12 2.92
N LEU A 347 6.29 3.10 3.60
CA LEU A 347 7.03 1.84 3.77
C LEU A 347 7.24 1.13 2.45
N ALA A 348 6.25 1.10 1.56
CA ALA A 348 6.40 0.48 0.25
C ALA A 348 7.52 1.14 -0.58
N LEU A 349 7.62 2.48 -0.58
CA LEU A 349 8.67 3.20 -1.30
C LEU A 349 10.07 2.93 -0.71
N LEU A 350 10.20 2.95 0.62
CA LEU A 350 11.47 2.66 1.29
C LEU A 350 11.91 1.22 1.06
N MET A 351 10.97 0.27 1.12
CA MET A 351 11.23 -1.13 0.82
C MET A 351 11.60 -1.33 -0.65
N PHE A 352 10.91 -0.67 -1.58
CA PHE A 352 11.24 -0.73 -3.00
C PHE A 352 12.68 -0.27 -3.25
N ALA A 353 13.07 0.87 -2.66
CA ALA A 353 14.44 1.35 -2.70
C ALA A 353 15.42 0.33 -2.11
N ALA A 354 15.19 -0.18 -0.90
CA ALA A 354 16.06 -1.18 -0.27
C ALA A 354 16.20 -2.47 -1.12
N MET A 355 15.11 -2.90 -1.77
CA MET A 355 15.11 -4.09 -2.60
C MET A 355 15.93 -3.93 -3.88
N LEU A 356 16.13 -2.71 -4.39
CA LEU A 356 17.08 -2.46 -5.48
C LEU A 356 18.50 -2.89 -5.07
N GLY A 357 18.89 -2.65 -3.82
CA GLY A 357 20.18 -3.11 -3.30
C GLY A 357 20.27 -4.63 -3.19
N HIS A 358 19.20 -5.29 -2.75
CA HIS A 358 19.12 -6.75 -2.73
C HIS A 358 19.23 -7.35 -4.14
N ILE A 359 18.45 -6.83 -5.09
CA ILE A 359 18.49 -7.23 -6.50
C ILE A 359 19.89 -7.03 -7.06
N TYR A 360 20.51 -5.87 -6.81
CA TYR A 360 21.87 -5.58 -7.26
C TYR A 360 22.88 -6.62 -6.78
N ILE A 361 23.00 -6.86 -5.47
CA ILE A 361 23.97 -7.84 -4.93
C ILE A 361 23.62 -9.26 -5.38
N GLY A 362 22.33 -9.61 -5.48
CA GLY A 362 21.90 -10.94 -5.92
C GLY A 362 22.07 -11.23 -7.42
N THR A 363 22.39 -10.22 -8.24
CA THR A 363 22.49 -10.37 -9.70
C THR A 363 23.82 -9.90 -10.25
N ILE A 364 24.03 -8.59 -10.34
CA ILE A 364 25.16 -7.98 -11.07
C ILE A 364 26.32 -7.69 -10.12
N GLY A 365 26.03 -7.39 -8.86
CA GLY A 365 26.99 -6.93 -7.86
C GLY A 365 27.93 -8.02 -7.32
N MET A 366 27.53 -9.29 -7.36
CA MET A 366 28.32 -10.42 -6.90
C MET A 366 28.26 -11.58 -7.89
N GLU A 367 29.42 -12.09 -8.31
CA GLU A 367 29.51 -13.22 -9.23
C GLU A 367 28.94 -14.50 -8.58
N GLY A 368 28.19 -15.30 -9.34
CA GLY A 368 27.60 -16.56 -8.88
C GLY A 368 26.43 -16.44 -7.89
N ALA A 369 26.11 -15.24 -7.40
CA ALA A 369 25.04 -15.06 -6.42
C ALA A 369 23.66 -15.45 -6.97
N PHE A 370 23.41 -15.19 -8.26
CA PHE A 370 22.16 -15.54 -8.92
C PHE A 370 21.90 -17.05 -8.95
N ASP A 371 22.96 -17.87 -9.09
CA ASP A 371 22.83 -19.33 -9.23
C ASP A 371 22.18 -19.98 -8.01
N ALA A 372 22.38 -19.38 -6.83
CA ALA A 372 21.71 -19.77 -5.60
C ALA A 372 20.18 -19.79 -5.73
N MET A 373 19.58 -18.79 -6.39
CA MET A 373 18.12 -18.72 -6.58
C MET A 373 17.66 -19.25 -7.93
N GLY A 374 18.53 -19.23 -8.96
CA GLY A 374 18.22 -19.80 -10.27
C GLY A 374 18.15 -21.33 -10.20
N SER A 375 19.26 -21.97 -9.81
CA SER A 375 19.39 -23.44 -9.80
C SER A 375 19.25 -24.07 -8.41
N GLY A 376 19.42 -23.29 -7.35
CA GLY A 376 19.49 -23.81 -5.97
C GLY A 376 20.90 -24.25 -5.58
N GLN A 377 21.78 -24.41 -6.56
CA GLN A 377 23.15 -24.86 -6.42
C GLN A 377 24.11 -23.65 -6.43
N VAL A 378 25.18 -23.73 -5.64
CA VAL A 378 26.28 -22.76 -5.65
C VAL A 378 27.61 -23.48 -5.76
N ASP A 379 28.61 -22.83 -6.36
CA ASP A 379 29.98 -23.35 -6.40
C ASP A 379 30.57 -23.49 -4.99
N TYR A 380 31.37 -24.53 -4.76
CA TYR A 380 31.98 -24.83 -3.46
C TYR A 380 32.92 -23.72 -2.98
N ASN A 381 33.76 -23.16 -3.85
CA ASN A 381 34.67 -22.07 -3.47
C ASN A 381 33.89 -20.80 -3.16
N TRP A 382 32.85 -20.49 -3.93
CA TRP A 382 31.93 -19.38 -3.64
C TRP A 382 31.27 -19.54 -2.26
N ALA A 383 30.77 -20.74 -1.97
CA ALA A 383 30.14 -21.05 -0.69
C ALA A 383 31.14 -20.93 0.47
N ARG A 384 32.38 -21.39 0.30
CA ARG A 384 33.42 -21.33 1.32
C ARG A 384 33.88 -19.88 1.58
N GLU A 385 33.99 -19.08 0.53
CA GLU A 385 34.41 -17.67 0.60
C GLU A 385 33.35 -16.80 1.29
N HIS A 386 32.07 -16.97 0.96
CA HIS A 386 31.01 -16.11 1.49
C HIS A 386 30.25 -16.69 2.70
N HIS A 387 30.30 -18.01 2.90
CA HIS A 387 29.49 -18.75 3.86
C HIS A 387 30.26 -19.92 4.50
N GLY A 388 31.53 -19.71 4.84
CA GLY A 388 32.44 -20.77 5.32
C GLY A 388 31.87 -21.62 6.47
N LEU A 389 31.25 -20.99 7.49
CA LEU A 389 30.68 -21.75 8.62
C LEU A 389 29.52 -22.65 8.20
N TRP A 390 28.76 -22.24 7.19
CA TRP A 390 27.70 -23.08 6.64
C TRP A 390 28.27 -24.26 5.87
N VAL A 391 29.32 -24.05 5.07
CA VAL A 391 30.00 -25.14 4.37
C VAL A 391 30.54 -26.17 5.34
N ASP A 392 31.21 -25.73 6.41
CA ASP A 392 31.76 -26.64 7.42
C ASP A 392 30.66 -27.47 8.10
N GLN A 393 29.50 -26.86 8.40
CA GLN A 393 28.34 -27.55 8.95
C GLN A 393 27.73 -28.58 7.97
N GLU A 394 27.61 -28.26 6.68
CA GLU A 394 27.08 -29.20 5.70
C GLU A 394 28.03 -30.38 5.45
N LEU A 395 29.34 -30.14 5.45
CA LEU A 395 30.34 -31.20 5.36
C LEU A 395 30.31 -32.11 6.58
N GLU A 396 30.16 -31.55 7.78
CA GLU A 396 30.03 -32.34 9.01
C GLU A 396 28.76 -33.20 8.99
N LYS A 397 27.62 -32.65 8.54
CA LYS A 397 26.38 -33.42 8.35
C LYS A 397 26.57 -34.56 7.36
N ALA A 398 27.16 -34.27 6.20
CA ALA A 398 27.44 -35.29 5.19
C ALA A 398 28.36 -36.39 5.72
N HIS A 399 29.40 -36.03 6.48
CA HIS A 399 30.30 -36.99 7.11
C HIS A 399 29.56 -37.90 8.11
N ARG A 400 28.69 -37.34 8.97
CA ARG A 400 27.88 -38.10 9.93
C ARG A 400 26.89 -39.06 9.26
N VAL A 401 26.35 -38.68 8.10
CA VAL A 401 25.47 -39.56 7.31
C VAL A 401 26.27 -40.70 6.67
N ALA A 402 27.47 -40.41 6.15
CA ALA A 402 28.35 -41.42 5.57
C ALA A 402 28.97 -42.37 6.63
N HIS A 403 29.21 -41.87 7.85
CA HIS A 403 29.80 -42.61 8.97
C HIS A 403 28.90 -42.46 10.22
N PRO A 404 27.85 -43.27 10.35
CA PRO A 404 26.96 -43.22 11.51
C PRO A 404 27.72 -43.50 12.81
N PRO A 405 27.44 -42.77 13.91
CA PRO A 405 28.04 -43.07 15.20
C PRO A 405 27.70 -44.50 15.65
N GLY A 406 28.71 -45.31 15.97
CA GLY A 406 28.54 -46.68 16.47
C GLY A 406 28.65 -47.79 15.42
N THR A 407 28.93 -47.48 14.14
CA THR A 407 29.33 -48.50 13.16
C THR A 407 30.85 -48.67 13.19
N SER A 408 31.34 -49.81 13.69
CA SER A 408 32.73 -50.21 13.41
C SER A 408 32.91 -50.34 11.90
N PRO A 409 34.04 -49.89 11.33
CA PRO A 409 34.30 -50.11 9.91
C PRO A 409 34.26 -51.61 9.61
N ALA A 410 33.56 -51.99 8.54
CA ALA A 410 33.46 -53.39 8.13
C ALA A 410 34.88 -53.96 7.92
N GLY A 411 35.27 -54.94 8.73
CA GLY A 411 36.62 -55.53 8.74
C GLY A 411 37.52 -55.09 9.91
N ALA A 412 36.96 -54.46 10.95
CA ALA A 412 37.62 -54.27 12.24
C ALA A 412 37.22 -55.37 13.22
N ASP A 413 37.60 -56.61 12.90
CA ASP A 413 37.41 -57.82 13.71
C ASP A 413 38.75 -58.56 13.83
#